data_AF-A0A7S3Z5E4-F1
#
_entry.id   AF-A0A7S3Z5E4-F1
#
_cell.length_a   1.000
_cell.length_b   1.000
_cell.length_c   1.000
_cell.angle_alpha   90.00
_cell.angle_beta   90.00
_cell.angle_gamma   90.00
#
_symmetry.space_group_name_H-M   'P 1'
#
loop_
_entity.id
_entity.type
_entity.pdbx_description
1 polymer ?
#
loop_
_entity_poly.entity_id
_entity_poly.type
_entity_poly.pdbx_seq_one_letter_code
_entity_poly.pdbx_strand_id
1 'polypeptide(L)'
;YVAAWLVVNSMRMERIQFNMLQMQNVANIWRKRGFSGLVKEHKTFQVNKEQPNVYLRKCLNMFREPLDFSVEASVPMPRIFSETIQKMIDERKQFVMGEDEKLVAEVIETVSKADKMLDLSYVALEAEQQQEQEQEQEQEQEQEQEQEQEEEIEIEKYVDVAYSRDDEAPVPWEFARLRDKNFCTQFYPASDFKLYKGKPIVFAPYILVSNNYFNRTW
;
A
#
# COMPACT_ATOMS: atom_id res chain seq x y z
N TYR A 1 -36.89 -11.97 -23.02
CA TYR A 1 -36.87 -11.08 -21.84
C TYR A 1 -35.50 -11.02 -21.19
N VAL A 2 -34.86 -12.14 -20.83
CA VAL A 2 -33.50 -12.15 -20.22
C VAL A 2 -32.44 -11.49 -21.11
N ALA A 3 -32.37 -11.82 -22.41
CA ALA A 3 -31.37 -11.22 -23.31
C ALA A 3 -31.51 -9.70 -23.46
N ALA A 4 -32.74 -9.18 -23.52
CA ALA A 4 -32.97 -7.74 -23.58
C ALA A 4 -32.55 -7.03 -22.28
N TRP A 5 -32.83 -7.66 -21.12
CA TRP A 5 -32.38 -7.15 -19.83
C TRP A 5 -30.85 -7.13 -19.73
N LEU A 6 -30.17 -8.19 -20.15
CA LEU A 6 -28.71 -8.27 -20.16
C LEU A 6 -28.08 -7.17 -21.05
N VAL A 7 -28.64 -6.92 -22.23
CA VAL A 7 -28.15 -5.86 -23.13
C VAL A 7 -28.32 -4.48 -22.50
N VAL A 8 -29.47 -4.20 -21.88
CA VAL A 8 -29.70 -2.93 -21.19
C VAL A 8 -28.74 -2.77 -20.01
N ASN A 9 -28.46 -3.85 -19.28
CA ASN A 9 -27.50 -3.82 -18.17
C ASN A 9 -26.06 -3.61 -18.66
N SER A 10 -25.66 -4.26 -19.76
CA SER A 10 -24.36 -4.04 -20.42
C SER A 10 -24.18 -2.57 -20.80
N MET A 11 -25.18 -1.97 -21.46
CA MET A 11 -25.14 -0.56 -21.85
C MET A 11 -25.04 0.40 -20.66
N ARG A 12 -25.65 0.03 -19.51
CA ARG A 12 -25.53 0.80 -18.26
C ARG A 12 -24.11 0.72 -17.71
N MET A 13 -23.55 -0.48 -17.64
CA MET A 13 -22.19 -0.68 -17.17
C MET A 13 -21.17 0.01 -18.08
N GLU A 14 -21.31 -0.11 -19.40
CA GLU A 14 -20.47 0.60 -20.37
C GLU A 14 -20.47 2.12 -20.15
N ARG A 15 -21.60 2.70 -19.73
CA ARG A 15 -21.69 4.12 -19.40
C ARG A 15 -20.98 4.48 -18.10
N ILE A 16 -21.13 3.68 -17.04
CA ILE A 16 -20.38 3.88 -15.80
C ILE A 16 -18.87 3.83 -16.09
N GLN A 17 -18.44 2.84 -16.86
CA GLN A 17 -17.05 2.71 -17.31
C GLN A 17 -16.59 3.91 -18.15
N PHE A 18 -17.44 4.40 -19.05
CA PHE A 18 -17.18 5.63 -19.81
C PHE A 18 -16.99 6.84 -18.89
N ASN A 19 -17.89 7.03 -17.92
CA ASN A 19 -17.83 8.14 -16.98
C ASN A 19 -16.58 8.06 -16.10
N MET A 20 -16.28 6.88 -15.53
CA MET A 20 -15.05 6.64 -14.79
C MET A 20 -13.80 6.96 -15.62
N LEU A 21 -13.77 6.54 -16.89
CA LEU A 21 -12.69 6.87 -17.81
C LEU A 21 -12.57 8.38 -18.07
N GLN A 22 -13.67 9.12 -18.20
CA GLN A 22 -13.61 10.58 -18.35
C GLN A 22 -13.07 11.26 -17.09
N MET A 23 -13.46 10.82 -15.89
CA MET A 23 -12.88 11.33 -14.64
C MET A 23 -11.36 11.09 -14.62
N GLN A 24 -10.93 9.88 -14.97
CA GLN A 24 -9.51 9.52 -15.02
C GLN A 24 -8.76 10.34 -16.07
N ASN A 25 -9.33 10.56 -17.25
CA ASN A 25 -8.73 11.37 -18.31
C ASN A 25 -8.48 12.81 -17.85
N VAL A 26 -9.48 13.44 -17.25
CA VAL A 26 -9.38 14.82 -16.76
C VAL A 26 -8.42 14.86 -15.56
N ALA A 27 -8.45 13.85 -14.68
CA ALA A 27 -7.48 13.70 -13.59
C ALA A 27 -6.04 13.58 -14.06
N ASN A 28 -5.81 12.83 -15.14
CA ASN A 28 -4.49 12.61 -15.70
C ASN A 28 -3.85 13.91 -16.22
N ILE A 29 -4.64 14.88 -16.69
CA ILE A 29 -4.14 16.18 -17.17
C ILE A 29 -3.42 16.91 -16.03
N TRP A 30 -4.10 17.17 -14.92
CA TRP A 30 -3.48 17.86 -13.80
C TRP A 30 -2.47 16.99 -13.05
N ARG A 31 -2.64 15.67 -12.98
CA ARG A 31 -1.64 14.75 -12.40
C ARG A 31 -0.32 14.80 -13.15
N LYS A 32 -0.33 14.77 -14.49
CA LYS A 32 0.90 14.92 -15.30
C LYS A 32 1.61 16.25 -15.01
N ARG A 33 0.84 17.33 -14.90
CA ARG A 33 1.34 18.68 -14.55
C ARG A 33 1.95 18.70 -13.14
N GLY A 34 1.21 18.23 -12.15
CA GLY A 34 1.65 18.17 -10.75
C GLY A 34 2.91 17.32 -10.60
N PHE A 35 2.95 16.16 -11.24
CA PHE A 35 4.11 15.28 -11.25
C PHE A 35 5.32 15.92 -11.93
N SER A 36 5.14 16.55 -13.10
CA SER A 36 6.22 17.29 -13.79
C SER A 36 6.77 18.41 -12.91
N GLY A 37 5.91 19.13 -12.19
CA GLY A 37 6.31 20.13 -11.20
C GLY A 37 7.12 19.54 -10.05
N LEU A 38 6.66 18.43 -9.47
CA LEU A 38 7.38 17.70 -8.42
C LEU A 38 8.76 17.23 -8.89
N VAL A 39 8.84 16.59 -10.07
CA VAL A 39 10.10 16.08 -10.62
C VAL A 39 11.09 17.21 -10.93
N LYS A 40 10.63 18.39 -11.36
CA LYS A 40 11.53 19.53 -11.61
C LYS A 40 12.08 20.14 -10.34
N GLU A 41 11.25 20.28 -9.31
CA GLU A 41 11.60 21.01 -8.09
C GLU A 41 11.89 20.10 -6.87
N HIS A 42 11.95 18.78 -7.05
CA HIS A 42 12.18 17.82 -5.95
C HIS A 42 13.45 18.11 -5.15
N LYS A 43 14.50 18.64 -5.79
CA LYS A 43 15.77 19.01 -5.12
C LYS A 43 15.62 20.19 -4.17
N THR A 44 14.65 21.06 -4.44
CA THR A 44 14.33 22.25 -3.64
C THR A 44 13.33 21.93 -2.54
N PHE A 45 12.65 20.78 -2.62
CA PHE A 45 11.66 20.34 -1.65
C PHE A 45 12.36 19.92 -0.34
N GLN A 46 12.31 20.81 0.65
CA GLN A 46 12.79 20.54 2.01
C GLN A 46 11.59 20.70 2.96
N VAL A 47 11.19 19.61 3.62
CA VAL A 47 10.03 19.55 4.51
C VAL A 47 10.15 20.51 5.71
N ASN A 48 11.38 20.89 6.09
CA ASN A 48 11.71 21.59 7.34
C ASN A 48 12.25 23.03 7.17
N LYS A 49 11.81 23.78 6.16
CA LYS A 49 12.13 25.23 6.05
C LYS A 49 10.94 26.12 6.38
N GLU A 50 11.24 27.32 6.90
CA GLU A 50 10.30 28.36 7.36
C GLU A 50 9.29 28.84 6.29
N GLN A 51 9.48 28.49 5.01
CA GLN A 51 8.52 28.74 3.92
C GLN A 51 8.35 27.48 3.06
N PRO A 52 7.33 26.65 3.34
CA PRO A 52 7.03 25.52 2.46
C PRO A 52 6.58 26.03 1.10
N ASN A 53 7.14 25.47 0.02
CA ASN A 53 6.69 25.78 -1.34
C ASN A 53 5.23 25.31 -1.49
N VAL A 54 4.31 26.29 -1.45
CA VAL A 54 2.86 26.08 -1.48
C VAL A 54 2.44 25.34 -2.76
N TYR A 55 3.13 25.58 -3.87
CA TYR A 55 2.87 24.89 -5.13
C TYR A 55 3.21 23.40 -5.05
N LEU A 56 4.40 23.05 -4.54
CA LEU A 56 4.79 21.64 -4.39
C LEU A 56 3.92 20.88 -3.39
N ARG A 57 3.47 21.53 -2.32
CA ARG A 57 2.51 20.91 -1.39
C ARG A 57 1.16 20.64 -2.05
N LYS A 58 0.69 21.54 -2.92
CA LYS A 58 -0.52 21.31 -3.73
C LYS A 58 -0.32 20.18 -4.74
N CYS A 59 0.84 20.10 -5.40
CA CYS A 59 1.16 18.98 -6.28
C CYS A 59 1.21 17.66 -5.53
N LEU A 60 1.78 17.62 -4.32
CA LEU A 60 1.84 16.42 -3.49
C LEU A 60 0.43 15.99 -3.02
N ASN A 61 -0.38 16.95 -2.57
CA ASN A 61 -1.75 16.67 -2.12
C ASN A 61 -2.64 16.09 -3.22
N MET A 62 -2.30 16.26 -4.50
CA MET A 62 -3.02 15.66 -5.63
C MET A 62 -2.87 14.14 -5.71
N PHE A 63 -1.80 13.59 -5.12
CA PHE A 63 -1.52 12.15 -5.05
C PHE A 63 -1.81 11.57 -3.66
N ARG A 64 -2.30 12.39 -2.74
CA ARG A 64 -2.71 11.92 -1.42
C ARG A 64 -4.18 11.59 -1.45
N GLU A 65 -4.50 10.37 -1.05
CA GLU A 65 -5.85 9.91 -0.76
C GLU A 65 -6.00 9.97 0.76
N PRO A 66 -6.57 11.06 1.32
CA PRO A 66 -6.78 11.15 2.75
C PRO A 66 -7.80 10.10 3.17
N LEU A 67 -7.46 9.30 4.18
CA LEU A 67 -8.41 8.44 4.86
C LEU A 67 -9.40 9.34 5.63
N ASP A 68 -10.59 9.54 5.07
CA ASP A 68 -11.68 10.24 5.73
C ASP A 68 -12.69 9.22 6.27
N PHE A 69 -12.78 9.12 7.59
CA PHE A 69 -13.73 8.23 8.29
C PHE A 69 -15.07 8.92 8.57
N SER A 70 -15.28 10.13 8.06
CA SER A 70 -16.52 10.88 8.23
C SER A 70 -17.63 10.32 7.36
N VAL A 71 -18.62 9.69 7.99
CA VAL A 71 -19.84 9.25 7.31
C VAL A 71 -20.81 10.43 7.20
N GLU A 72 -21.11 10.88 5.98
CA GLU A 72 -22.13 11.91 5.76
C GLU A 72 -23.51 11.40 6.18
N ALA A 73 -24.26 12.20 6.96
CA ALA A 73 -25.56 11.81 7.51
C ALA A 73 -26.71 11.79 6.49
N SER A 74 -26.44 12.05 5.21
CA SER A 74 -27.44 12.10 4.15
C SER A 74 -26.94 11.46 2.86
N VAL A 75 -27.82 10.74 2.18
CA VAL A 75 -27.55 10.16 0.86
C VAL A 75 -27.28 11.31 -0.14
N PRO A 76 -26.14 11.31 -0.86
CA PRO A 76 -25.85 12.30 -1.87
C PRO A 76 -26.93 12.31 -2.95
N MET A 77 -27.44 13.49 -3.30
CA MET A 77 -28.40 13.60 -4.39
C MET A 77 -27.71 13.32 -5.73
N PRO A 78 -28.36 12.57 -6.64
CA PRO A 78 -27.81 12.30 -7.96
C PRO A 78 -27.58 13.61 -8.71
N ARG A 79 -26.32 13.83 -9.14
CA ARG A 79 -25.91 14.99 -9.92
C ARG A 79 -25.56 14.54 -11.33
N ILE A 80 -25.74 15.45 -12.28
CA ILE A 80 -25.36 15.21 -13.66
C ILE A 80 -23.83 15.12 -13.74
N PHE A 81 -23.32 14.16 -14.51
CA PHE A 81 -21.90 13.82 -14.51
C PHE A 81 -21.01 14.97 -15.04
N SER A 82 -21.49 15.76 -16.01
CA SER A 82 -20.82 17.00 -16.44
C SER A 82 -20.61 18.01 -15.31
N GLU A 83 -21.53 18.13 -14.36
CA GLU A 83 -21.38 19.03 -13.21
C GLU A 83 -20.26 18.55 -12.27
N THR A 84 -20.17 17.23 -12.06
CA THR A 84 -19.10 16.61 -11.28
C THR A 84 -17.74 16.88 -11.92
N ILE A 85 -17.60 16.65 -13.22
CA ILE A 85 -16.36 16.95 -13.95
C ILE A 85 -16.05 18.45 -13.90
N GLN A 86 -17.04 19.32 -14.09
CA GLN A 86 -16.85 20.77 -14.03
C GLN A 86 -16.32 21.20 -12.66
N LYS A 87 -16.94 20.72 -11.57
CA LYS A 87 -16.46 20.94 -10.20
C LYS A 87 -15.02 20.44 -10.03
N MET A 88 -14.70 19.27 -10.57
CA MET A 88 -13.35 18.73 -10.48
C MET A 88 -12.32 19.61 -11.18
N ILE A 89 -12.66 20.16 -12.34
CA ILE A 89 -11.80 21.07 -13.10
C ILE A 89 -11.62 22.40 -12.37
N ASP A 90 -12.70 22.96 -11.83
CA ASP A 90 -12.67 24.24 -11.12
C ASP A 90 -11.78 24.17 -9.87
N GLU A 91 -11.86 23.07 -9.12
CA GLU A 91 -11.00 22.81 -7.95
C GLU A 91 -9.50 22.74 -8.31
N ARG A 92 -9.16 22.31 -9.52
CA ARG A 92 -7.76 22.12 -9.97
C ARG A 92 -7.36 23.03 -11.11
N LYS A 93 -8.10 24.11 -11.37
CA LYS A 93 -7.90 25.02 -12.51
C LYS A 93 -6.47 25.56 -12.62
N GLN A 94 -5.78 25.73 -11.48
CA GLN A 94 -4.37 26.15 -11.42
C GLN A 94 -3.38 25.20 -12.14
N PHE A 95 -3.79 23.96 -12.44
CA PHE A 95 -2.97 22.95 -13.12
C PHE A 95 -3.36 22.75 -14.59
N VAL A 96 -4.48 23.31 -15.04
CA VAL A 96 -4.96 23.24 -16.42
C VAL A 96 -4.50 24.52 -17.13
N MET A 97 -3.54 24.42 -18.06
CA MET A 97 -3.07 25.59 -18.81
C MET A 97 -2.76 25.25 -20.27
N GLY A 98 -2.99 26.18 -21.19
CA GLY A 98 -2.54 26.05 -22.58
C GLY A 98 -3.31 24.96 -23.34
N GLU A 99 -2.61 23.96 -23.89
CA GLU A 99 -3.24 22.87 -24.66
C GLU A 99 -4.21 22.02 -23.83
N ASP A 100 -4.00 21.94 -22.52
CA ASP A 100 -4.84 21.19 -21.59
C ASP A 100 -6.26 21.77 -21.50
N GLU A 101 -6.42 23.09 -21.68
CA GLU A 101 -7.73 23.74 -21.64
C GLU A 101 -8.64 23.25 -22.77
N LYS A 102 -8.05 22.96 -23.94
CA LYS A 102 -8.79 22.42 -25.09
C LYS A 102 -9.21 20.97 -24.83
N LEU A 103 -8.32 20.16 -24.28
CA LEU A 103 -8.60 18.76 -23.95
C LEU A 103 -9.71 18.66 -22.89
N VAL A 104 -9.64 19.48 -21.85
CA VAL A 104 -10.67 19.54 -20.81
C VAL A 104 -12.02 19.99 -21.37
N ALA A 105 -12.03 20.99 -22.27
CA ALA A 105 -13.24 21.44 -22.92
C ALA A 105 -13.88 20.36 -23.80
N GLU A 106 -13.07 19.60 -24.55
CA GLU A 106 -13.54 18.47 -25.37
C GLU A 106 -14.17 17.35 -24.52
N VAL A 107 -13.55 17.03 -23.38
CA VAL A 107 -14.12 16.04 -22.44
C VAL A 107 -15.45 16.52 -21.88
N ILE A 108 -15.54 17.77 -21.40
CA ILE A 108 -16.81 18.33 -20.90
C ILE A 108 -17.89 18.30 -21.98
N GLU A 109 -17.56 18.67 -23.22
CA GLU A 109 -18.53 18.67 -24.31
C GLU A 109 -19.05 17.25 -24.60
N THR A 110 -18.15 16.27 -24.63
CA THR A 110 -18.49 14.87 -24.89
C THR A 110 -19.41 14.32 -23.80
N VAL A 111 -19.10 14.61 -22.54
CA VAL A 111 -19.90 14.21 -21.37
C VAL A 111 -21.26 14.92 -21.36
N SER A 112 -21.28 16.22 -21.64
CA SER A 112 -22.52 17.01 -21.69
C SER A 112 -23.47 16.52 -22.79
N LYS A 113 -22.95 15.99 -23.90
CA LYS A 113 -23.78 15.36 -24.95
C LYS A 113 -24.38 14.04 -24.46
N ALA A 114 -23.61 13.24 -23.73
CA ALA A 114 -24.10 12.00 -23.13
C ALA A 114 -25.18 12.27 -22.06
N ASP A 115 -24.99 13.29 -21.22
CA ASP A 115 -25.93 13.69 -20.16
C ASP A 115 -27.28 14.15 -20.70
N LYS A 116 -27.29 14.92 -21.80
CA LYS A 116 -28.53 15.41 -22.44
C LYS A 116 -29.45 14.29 -22.94
N MET A 117 -28.93 13.07 -23.04
CA MET A 117 -29.69 11.90 -23.49
C MET A 117 -30.44 11.20 -22.34
N LEU A 118 -30.34 11.70 -21.09
CA LEU A 118 -30.81 11.00 -19.89
C LEU A 118 -31.80 11.80 -19.04
N ASP A 119 -32.69 11.06 -18.38
CA ASP A 119 -33.61 11.56 -17.36
C ASP A 119 -33.04 11.31 -15.96
N LEU A 120 -33.47 12.09 -14.96
CA LEU A 120 -33.00 12.05 -13.57
C LEU A 120 -33.11 10.67 -12.92
N SER A 121 -34.12 9.88 -13.30
CA SER A 121 -34.27 8.49 -12.83
C SER A 121 -33.12 7.59 -13.28
N TYR A 122 -32.53 7.86 -14.45
CA TYR A 122 -31.39 7.10 -14.95
C TYR A 122 -30.11 7.46 -14.18
N VAL A 123 -29.93 8.76 -13.87
CA VAL A 123 -28.78 9.27 -13.10
C VAL A 123 -28.76 8.68 -11.68
N ALA A 124 -29.91 8.58 -11.02
CA ALA A 124 -30.00 7.95 -9.70
C ALA A 124 -29.56 6.48 -9.70
N LEU A 125 -30.06 5.71 -10.68
CA LEU A 125 -29.72 4.29 -10.83
C LEU A 125 -28.25 4.08 -11.23
N GLU A 126 -27.69 5.02 -12.00
CA GLU A 126 -26.27 5.01 -12.36
C GLU A 126 -25.39 5.28 -11.13
N ALA A 127 -25.77 6.22 -10.27
CA ALA A 127 -25.06 6.48 -9.02
C ALA A 127 -25.08 5.29 -8.05
N GLU A 128 -26.22 4.59 -7.91
CA GLU A 128 -26.32 3.37 -7.10
C GLU A 128 -25.39 2.26 -7.63
N GLN A 129 -25.41 1.99 -8.93
CA GLN A 129 -24.52 0.98 -9.54
C GLN A 129 -23.04 1.35 -9.40
N GLN A 130 -22.69 2.64 -9.51
CA GLN A 130 -21.31 3.09 -9.31
C GLN A 130 -20.87 2.84 -7.86
N GLN A 131 -21.73 3.13 -6.88
CA GLN A 131 -21.43 2.88 -5.47
C GLN A 131 -21.24 1.39 -5.17
N GLU A 132 -22.08 0.51 -5.72
CA GLU A 132 -21.91 -0.95 -5.60
C GLU A 132 -20.56 -1.39 -6.18
N GLN A 133 -20.17 -0.87 -7.34
CA GLN A 133 -18.91 -1.21 -7.99
C GLN A 133 -17.68 -0.72 -7.20
N GLU A 134 -17.73 0.49 -6.62
CA GLU A 134 -16.67 1.00 -5.74
C GLU A 134 -16.53 0.12 -4.49
N GLN A 135 -17.65 -0.32 -3.90
CA GLN A 135 -17.64 -1.19 -2.72
C GLN A 135 -17.09 -2.60 -3.02
N GLU A 136 -17.40 -3.17 -4.19
CA GLU A 136 -16.81 -4.44 -4.63
C GLU A 136 -15.29 -4.32 -4.80
N GLN A 137 -14.81 -3.21 -5.37
CA GLN A 137 -13.38 -2.98 -5.59
C GLN A 137 -12.61 -2.79 -4.26
N GLU A 138 -13.22 -2.11 -3.27
CA GLU A 138 -12.65 -1.99 -1.92
C GLU A 138 -12.54 -3.37 -1.24
N GLN A 139 -13.58 -4.22 -1.34
CA GLN A 139 -13.53 -5.58 -0.78
C GLN A 139 -12.45 -6.46 -1.41
N GLU A 140 -12.25 -6.36 -2.73
CA GLU A 140 -11.18 -7.10 -3.41
C GLU A 140 -9.79 -6.67 -2.91
N GLN A 141 -9.56 -5.36 -2.72
CA GLN A 141 -8.28 -4.86 -2.19
C GLN A 141 -8.05 -5.29 -0.73
N GLU A 142 -9.08 -5.29 0.11
CA GLU A 142 -8.97 -5.78 1.49
C GLU A 142 -8.60 -7.28 1.51
N GLN A 143 -9.22 -8.10 0.66
CA GLN A 143 -8.88 -9.53 0.55
C GLN A 143 -7.44 -9.76 0.07
N GLU A 144 -6.95 -8.97 -0.90
CA GLU A 144 -5.56 -9.06 -1.34
C GLU A 144 -4.59 -8.70 -0.21
N GLN A 145 -4.87 -7.66 0.58
CA GLN A 145 -4.04 -7.29 1.73
C GLN A 145 -4.05 -8.35 2.84
N GLU A 146 -5.20 -8.96 3.13
CA GLU A 146 -5.28 -10.06 4.08
C GLU A 146 -4.45 -11.26 3.61
N GLN A 147 -4.51 -11.60 2.31
CA GLN A 147 -3.67 -12.67 1.74
C GLN A 147 -2.17 -12.37 1.85
N GLU A 148 -1.74 -11.16 1.49
CA GLU A 148 -0.34 -10.75 1.64
C GLU A 148 0.13 -10.84 3.10
N GLN A 149 -0.72 -10.44 4.04
CA GLN A 149 -0.42 -10.52 5.47
C GLN A 149 -0.35 -11.98 5.96
N GLU A 150 -1.26 -12.84 5.52
CA GLU A 150 -1.19 -14.28 5.81
C GLU A 150 0.10 -14.91 5.25
N GLU A 151 0.48 -14.58 4.02
CA GLU A 151 1.75 -15.03 3.42
C GLU A 151 2.97 -14.55 4.23
N GLU A 152 2.98 -13.29 4.67
CA GLU A 152 4.07 -12.74 5.49
C GLU A 152 4.18 -13.48 6.83
N ILE A 153 3.06 -13.75 7.50
CA ILE A 153 3.00 -14.54 8.74
C ILE A 153 3.48 -15.98 8.50
N GLU A 154 3.10 -16.60 7.38
CA GLU A 154 3.58 -17.94 7.03
C GLU A 154 5.09 -17.97 6.81
N ILE A 155 5.65 -16.96 6.15
CA ILE A 155 7.10 -16.80 5.95
C ILE A 155 7.79 -16.64 7.31
N GLU A 156 7.30 -15.75 8.18
CA GLU A 156 7.86 -15.57 9.53
C GLU A 156 7.83 -16.87 10.33
N LYS A 157 6.70 -17.58 10.33
CA LYS A 157 6.57 -18.88 10.99
C LYS A 157 7.54 -19.91 10.41
N TYR A 158 7.73 -19.94 9.09
CA TYR A 158 8.69 -20.85 8.45
C TYR A 158 10.14 -20.50 8.81
N VAL A 159 10.47 -19.22 8.87
CA VAL A 159 11.76 -18.70 9.35
C VAL A 159 11.99 -19.13 10.79
N ASP A 160 11.04 -18.90 11.69
CA ASP A 160 11.13 -19.29 13.10
C ASP A 160 11.34 -20.80 13.26
N VAL A 161 10.62 -21.63 12.49
CA VAL A 161 10.80 -23.09 12.48
C VAL A 161 12.20 -23.47 11.96
N ALA A 162 12.73 -22.77 10.95
CA ALA A 162 14.05 -23.04 10.40
C ALA A 162 15.21 -22.63 11.31
N TYR A 163 15.01 -21.63 12.19
CA TYR A 163 16.01 -21.15 13.14
C TYR A 163 15.82 -21.68 14.57
N SER A 164 14.67 -22.29 14.89
CA SER A 164 14.45 -22.99 16.15
C SER A 164 15.35 -24.23 16.22
N ARG A 165 16.36 -24.18 17.08
CA ARG A 165 17.22 -25.34 17.38
C ARG A 165 16.66 -26.11 18.55
N ASP A 166 16.44 -27.42 18.37
CA ASP A 166 16.16 -28.31 19.49
C ASP A 166 17.31 -28.20 20.52
N ASP A 167 16.95 -28.03 21.80
CA ASP A 167 17.85 -27.88 22.94
C ASP A 167 18.64 -26.55 23.07
N GLU A 168 18.21 -25.42 22.48
CA GLU A 168 18.86 -24.10 22.66
C GLU A 168 18.78 -23.53 24.09
N ALA A 169 17.85 -24.03 24.91
CA ALA A 169 17.67 -23.56 26.28
C ALA A 169 18.91 -23.84 27.16
N PRO A 170 19.37 -22.89 27.99
CA PRO A 170 20.48 -23.12 28.91
C PRO A 170 20.21 -24.28 29.87
N VAL A 171 21.10 -25.27 29.91
CA VAL A 171 20.99 -26.39 30.85
C VAL A 171 21.48 -25.93 32.24
N PRO A 172 20.68 -26.03 33.31
CA PRO A 172 21.10 -25.65 34.66
C PRO A 172 22.19 -26.59 35.19
N TRP A 173 23.10 -26.06 35.99
CA TRP A 173 24.23 -26.83 36.53
C TRP A 173 24.08 -27.09 38.02
N GLU A 174 24.39 -28.31 38.44
CA GLU A 174 24.56 -28.63 39.85
C GLU A 174 25.87 -28.02 40.37
N PHE A 175 25.79 -27.18 41.40
CA PHE A 175 26.97 -26.52 42.01
C PHE A 175 28.06 -27.51 42.46
N ALA A 176 27.68 -28.74 42.82
CA ALA A 176 28.62 -29.79 43.18
C ALA A 176 29.61 -30.14 42.05
N ARG A 177 29.21 -30.00 40.78
CA ARG A 177 30.04 -30.30 39.61
C ARG A 177 31.06 -29.20 39.30
N LEU A 178 30.83 -27.97 39.77
CA LEU A 178 31.75 -26.84 39.61
C LEU A 178 32.88 -26.84 40.64
N ARG A 179 32.79 -27.72 41.65
CA ARG A 179 33.75 -27.77 42.77
C ARG A 179 35.12 -28.30 42.37
N ASP A 180 35.18 -29.22 41.40
CA ASP A 180 36.41 -29.81 40.90
C ASP A 180 36.45 -29.71 39.38
N LYS A 181 37.62 -29.37 38.84
CA LYS A 181 37.88 -29.32 37.40
C LYS A 181 37.64 -30.67 36.73
N ASN A 182 37.84 -31.77 37.44
CA ASN A 182 37.63 -33.13 36.90
C ASN A 182 36.15 -33.49 36.70
N PHE A 183 35.23 -32.85 37.44
CA PHE A 183 33.79 -33.08 37.31
C PHE A 183 33.09 -32.05 36.41
N CYS A 184 33.85 -31.06 35.93
CA CYS A 184 33.34 -29.93 35.16
C CYS A 184 33.32 -30.25 33.65
N THR A 185 32.29 -30.97 33.21
CA THR A 185 32.10 -31.36 31.80
C THR A 185 31.37 -30.31 30.96
N GLN A 186 30.88 -29.25 31.60
CA GLN A 186 30.08 -28.19 30.97
C GLN A 186 30.92 -27.22 30.14
N PHE A 187 32.26 -27.29 30.27
CA PHE A 187 33.18 -26.38 29.63
C PHE A 187 34.16 -27.13 28.74
N TYR A 188 34.51 -26.54 27.60
CA TYR A 188 35.53 -27.04 26.69
C TYR A 188 36.55 -25.94 26.35
N PRO A 189 37.76 -26.29 25.88
CA PRO A 189 38.75 -25.30 25.49
C PRO A 189 38.22 -24.37 24.39
N ALA A 190 38.43 -23.06 24.52
CA ALA A 190 38.01 -22.10 23.49
C ALA A 190 38.65 -22.38 22.11
N SER A 191 39.80 -23.06 22.09
CA SER A 191 40.44 -23.54 20.86
C SER A 191 39.62 -24.56 20.07
N ASP A 192 38.66 -25.23 20.71
CA ASP A 192 37.78 -26.20 20.04
C ASP A 192 36.50 -25.55 19.48
N PHE A 193 36.25 -24.27 19.79
CA PHE A 193 35.10 -23.54 19.30
C PHE A 193 35.23 -23.26 17.79
N LYS A 194 34.19 -23.62 17.03
CA LYS A 194 34.07 -23.32 15.61
C LYS A 194 32.61 -23.27 15.17
N LEU A 195 32.30 -22.39 14.24
CA LEU A 195 31.03 -22.37 13.53
C LEU A 195 31.00 -23.46 12.45
N TYR A 196 29.82 -23.79 11.95
CA TYR A 196 29.65 -24.75 10.84
C TYR A 196 30.55 -24.35 9.66
N LYS A 197 31.43 -25.26 9.23
CA LYS A 197 32.49 -25.06 8.20
C LYS A 197 33.58 -24.02 8.54
N GLY A 198 33.61 -23.48 9.76
CA GLY A 198 34.65 -22.57 10.25
C GLY A 198 35.90 -23.30 10.73
N LYS A 199 37.06 -22.63 10.64
CA LYS A 199 38.31 -23.09 11.28
C LYS A 199 38.37 -22.56 12.72
N PRO A 200 38.83 -23.38 13.69
CA PRO A 200 39.01 -22.91 15.05
C PRO A 200 40.10 -21.84 15.15
N ILE A 201 39.93 -20.93 16.11
CA ILE A 201 40.91 -19.89 16.43
C ILE A 201 41.78 -20.38 17.60
N VAL A 202 43.07 -20.05 17.57
CA VAL A 202 43.98 -20.43 18.65
C VAL A 202 43.73 -19.53 19.86
N PHE A 203 43.34 -20.13 20.98
CA PHE A 203 43.18 -19.46 22.27
C PHE A 203 44.16 -20.03 23.30
N ALA A 204 44.40 -19.27 24.36
CA ALA A 204 45.25 -19.74 25.45
C ALA A 204 44.58 -20.91 26.20
N PRO A 205 45.35 -21.91 26.70
CA PRO A 205 44.79 -23.16 27.25
C PRO A 205 43.91 -23.01 28.50
N TYR A 206 43.94 -21.85 29.14
CA TYR A 206 43.14 -21.54 30.32
C TYR A 206 41.79 -20.89 29.99
N ILE A 207 41.51 -20.59 28.72
CA ILE A 207 40.24 -20.02 28.27
C ILE A 207 39.29 -21.17 27.91
N LEU A 208 38.16 -21.23 28.61
CA LEU A 208 37.13 -22.25 28.42
C LEU A 208 35.80 -21.60 28.00
N VAL A 209 35.02 -22.32 27.20
CA VAL A 209 33.69 -21.92 26.72
C VAL A 209 32.67 -22.91 27.28
N SER A 210 31.52 -22.38 27.70
CA SER A 210 30.41 -23.17 28.22
C SER A 210 29.57 -23.78 27.09
N ASN A 211 29.08 -25.01 27.28
CA ASN A 211 28.13 -25.66 26.37
C ASN A 211 26.80 -24.91 26.27
N ASN A 212 26.40 -24.13 27.30
CA ASN A 212 25.20 -23.28 27.22
C ASN A 212 25.40 -22.05 26.33
N TYR A 213 26.65 -21.65 26.04
CA TYR A 213 26.93 -20.56 25.10
C TYR A 213 26.91 -21.06 23.66
N PHE A 214 27.50 -22.24 23.42
CA PHE A 214 27.47 -22.89 22.12
C PHE A 214 27.67 -24.39 22.28
N ASN A 215 26.65 -25.16 21.92
CA ASN A 215 26.73 -26.62 21.93
C ASN A 215 27.46 -27.10 20.66
N ARG A 216 28.52 -27.88 20.86
CA ARG A 216 29.35 -28.43 19.76
C ARG A 216 28.63 -29.47 18.91
N THR A 217 27.43 -29.90 19.29
CA THR A 217 26.60 -30.85 18.52
C THR A 217 25.66 -30.16 17.53
N TRP A 218 25.56 -28.82 17.53
CA TRP A 218 24.75 -28.02 16.60
C TRP A 218 25.47 -27.63 15.30
#